data_AF-A0AAE8U4W9-F1
#
_entry.id   AF-A0AAE8U4W9-F1
#
_cell.length_a   1.000
_cell.length_b   1.000
_cell.length_c   1.000
_cell.angle_alpha   90.00
_cell.angle_beta   90.00
_cell.angle_gamma   90.00
#
_symmetry.space_group_name_H-M   'P 1'
#
loop_
_entity.id
_entity.type
_entity.pdbx_description
1 polymer ?
#
loop_
_entity_poly.entity_id
_entity_poly.type
_entity_poly.pdbx_seq_one_letter_code
_entity_poly.pdbx_strand_id
1 'polypeptide(L)'
;MRDAQRTAPTVMSALRSPRLLKTEVLAGLVVALALIPEAIAFSIIAGVDPRVGLFASFVMAVSIAFLGGRPAMISAATGAIALVI
;
A
#
# COMPACT_ATOMS: atom_id res chain seq x y z
N MET A 1 21.79 16.93 -18.42
CA MET A 1 22.39 15.59 -18.23
C MET A 1 22.87 15.39 -16.78
N ARG A 2 22.02 15.60 -15.75
CA ARG A 2 22.36 15.36 -14.32
C ARG A 2 21.24 14.61 -13.57
N ASP A 3 20.41 13.86 -14.28
CA ASP A 3 19.22 13.21 -13.70
C ASP A 3 19.43 11.71 -13.40
N ALA A 4 20.67 11.21 -13.49
CA ALA A 4 21.00 9.78 -13.43
C ALA A 4 21.34 9.22 -12.02
N GLN A 5 21.15 9.98 -10.95
CA GLN A 5 21.38 9.52 -9.56
C GLN A 5 20.22 9.88 -8.62
N ARG A 6 18.98 9.52 -8.96
CA ARG A 6 17.95 9.33 -7.93
C ARG A 6 18.20 7.97 -7.28
N THR A 7 19.04 7.95 -6.25
CA THR A 7 19.13 6.79 -5.34
C THR A 7 17.70 6.45 -4.91
N ALA A 8 17.22 5.26 -5.27
CA ALA A 8 15.89 4.84 -4.86
C ALA A 8 15.76 4.99 -3.34
N PRO A 9 14.70 5.65 -2.84
CA PRO A 9 14.54 5.84 -1.40
C PRO A 9 14.48 4.46 -0.74
N THR A 10 15.50 4.16 0.05
CA THR A 10 15.57 2.98 0.91
C THR A 10 14.98 3.32 2.26
N VAL A 11 14.49 2.33 3.01
CA VAL A 11 13.91 2.52 4.35
C VAL A 11 14.87 3.30 5.26
N MET A 12 16.16 2.97 5.22
CA MET A 12 17.17 3.67 6.01
C MET A 12 17.37 5.14 5.59
N SER A 13 17.22 5.45 4.30
CA SER A 13 17.28 6.82 3.79
C SER A 13 16.05 7.65 4.20
N ALA A 14 14.88 7.00 4.26
CA ALA A 14 13.64 7.61 4.73
C ALA A 14 13.70 7.93 6.23
N LEU A 15 14.19 7.00 7.06
CA LEU A 15 14.32 7.20 8.51
C LEU A 15 15.35 8.27 8.89
N ARG A 16 16.44 8.38 8.13
CA ARG A 16 17.51 9.37 8.40
C ARG A 16 17.16 10.80 7.97
N SER A 17 16.16 10.97 7.11
CA SER A 17 15.82 12.30 6.59
C SER A 17 14.39 12.72 6.97
N PRO A 18 14.22 13.79 7.75
CA PRO A 18 12.90 14.19 8.25
C PRO A 18 11.95 14.65 7.14
N ARG A 19 12.47 15.08 5.99
CA ARG A 19 11.66 15.43 4.81
C ARG A 19 11.09 14.19 4.13
N LEU A 20 11.90 13.16 3.88
CA LEU A 20 11.41 11.92 3.26
C LEU A 20 10.45 11.19 4.20
N LEU A 21 10.75 11.14 5.50
CA LEU A 21 9.82 10.53 6.46
C LEU A 21 8.43 11.15 6.41
N LYS A 22 8.34 12.49 6.35
CA LYS A 22 7.06 13.18 6.18
C LYS A 22 6.36 12.79 4.87
N THR A 23 7.11 12.75 3.77
CA THR A 23 6.56 12.34 2.47
C THR A 23 6.03 10.91 2.48
N GLU A 24 6.80 9.95 3.02
CA GLU A 24 6.40 8.54 3.09
C GLU A 24 5.18 8.33 4.00
N VAL A 25 5.13 9.02 5.14
CA VAL A 25 3.98 8.97 6.05
C VAL A 25 2.73 9.57 5.40
N LEU A 26 2.86 10.71 4.73
CA LEU A 26 1.75 11.33 3.99
C LEU A 26 1.29 10.45 2.83
N ALA A 27 2.22 9.85 2.08
CA ALA A 27 1.92 8.92 0.99
C ALA A 27 1.16 7.70 1.52
N GLY A 28 1.64 7.08 2.61
CA GLY A 28 0.96 5.95 3.25
C GLY A 28 -0.45 6.30 3.74
N LEU A 29 -0.64 7.49 4.33
CA LEU A 29 -1.95 7.97 4.77
C LEU A 29 -2.91 8.17 3.59
N VAL A 30 -2.44 8.82 2.52
CA VAL A 30 -3.26 9.07 1.32
C VAL A 30 -3.67 7.74 0.68
N VAL A 31 -2.75 6.79 0.54
CA VAL A 31 -3.04 5.46 0.00
C VAL A 31 -4.01 4.71 0.90
N ALA A 32 -3.83 4.74 2.23
CA ALA A 32 -4.74 4.08 3.16
C ALA A 32 -6.18 4.62 3.03
N LEU A 33 -6.34 5.94 2.89
CA LEU A 33 -7.65 6.56 2.65
C LEU A 33 -8.25 6.17 1.29
N ALA A 34 -7.41 6.07 0.25
CA ALA A 34 -7.84 5.64 -1.08
C ALA A 34 -8.28 4.17 -1.12
N LEU A 35 -7.65 3.30 -0.32
CA LEU A 35 -7.94 1.87 -0.26
C LEU A 35 -9.29 1.53 0.41
N ILE A 36 -9.82 2.39 1.28
CA ILE A 36 -11.09 2.13 1.98
C ILE A 36 -12.25 1.91 1.00
N PRO A 37 -12.58 2.87 0.10
CA PRO A 37 -13.66 2.68 -0.86
C PRO A 37 -13.35 1.57 -1.88
N GLU A 38 -12.09 1.39 -2.26
CA GLU A 38 -11.66 0.35 -3.21
C GLU A 38 -11.90 -1.07 -2.66
N ALA A 39 -11.49 -1.33 -1.41
CA ALA A 39 -11.68 -2.61 -0.75
C ALA A 39 -13.17 -2.92 -0.49
N ILE A 40 -13.98 -1.90 -0.19
CA ILE A 40 -15.44 -2.05 -0.05
C ILE A 40 -16.05 -2.43 -1.40
N ALA A 41 -15.71 -1.72 -2.48
CA ALA A 41 -16.23 -1.99 -3.81
C ALA A 41 -15.88 -3.40 -4.30
N PHE A 42 -14.64 -3.83 -4.13
CA PHE A 42 -14.21 -5.18 -4.51
C PHE A 42 -14.89 -6.28 -3.70
N SER A 43 -15.11 -6.05 -2.40
CA SER A 43 -15.86 -7.00 -1.57
C SER A 43 -17.30 -7.17 -2.05
N ILE A 44 -17.96 -6.06 -2.43
CA ILE A 44 -19.32 -6.08 -2.96
C ILE A 44 -19.38 -6.84 -4.29
N ILE A 45 -18.41 -6.62 -5.19
CA ILE A 45 -18.33 -7.33 -6.48
C ILE A 45 -18.14 -8.84 -6.28
N ALA A 46 -17.33 -9.23 -5.29
CA ALA A 46 -17.11 -10.63 -4.93
C ALA A 46 -18.25 -11.26 -4.10
N GLY A 47 -19.32 -10.51 -3.78
CA GLY A 47 -20.43 -11.00 -2.97
C GLY A 47 -20.08 -11.31 -1.51
N VAL A 48 -18.97 -10.78 -1.00
CA VAL A 48 -18.51 -10.97 0.40
C VAL A 48 -18.76 -9.72 1.25
N ASP A 49 -18.82 -9.90 2.57
CA ASP A 49 -18.97 -8.77 3.49
C ASP A 49 -17.78 -7.79 3.36
N PRO A 50 -18.00 -6.46 3.26
CA PRO A 50 -16.94 -5.46 3.13
C PRO A 50 -15.85 -5.51 4.19
N ARG A 51 -16.14 -6.05 5.37
CA ARG A 51 -15.14 -6.25 6.43
C ARG A 51 -14.04 -7.21 5.99
N VAL A 52 -14.35 -8.18 5.12
CA VAL A 52 -13.39 -9.15 4.60
C VAL A 52 -12.34 -8.45 3.74
N GLY A 53 -12.73 -7.60 2.80
CA GLY A 53 -11.79 -6.87 1.95
C GLY A 53 -10.93 -5.86 2.73
N LEU A 54 -11.53 -5.17 3.71
CA LEU A 54 -10.78 -4.26 4.59
C LEU A 54 -9.76 -5.00 5.45
N PHE A 55 -10.16 -6.13 6.05
CA PHE A 55 -9.25 -6.95 6.86
C PHE A 55 -8.13 -7.54 6.01
N ALA A 56 -8.46 -8.10 4.83
CA ALA A 56 -7.47 -8.63 3.90
C ALA A 56 -6.45 -7.56 3.47
N SER A 57 -6.93 -6.35 3.16
CA SER A 57 -6.06 -5.23 2.76
C SER A 57 -5.13 -4.80 3.91
N PHE A 58 -5.65 -4.72 5.13
CA PHE A 58 -4.84 -4.38 6.30
C PHE A 58 -3.76 -5.43 6.58
N VAL A 59 -4.15 -6.71 6.63
CA VAL A 59 -3.22 -7.82 6.90
C VAL A 59 -2.13 -7.88 5.83
N MET A 60 -2.50 -7.68 4.56
CA MET A 60 -1.55 -7.70 3.45
C MET A 60 -0.60 -6.50 3.51
N ALA A 61 -1.09 -5.29 3.78
CA ALA A 61 -0.26 -4.09 3.93
C ALA A 61 0.75 -4.23 5.08
N VAL A 62 0.31 -4.75 6.23
CA VAL A 62 1.20 -5.02 7.38
C VAL A 62 2.23 -6.08 7.01
N SER A 63 1.81 -7.19 6.40
CA SER A 63 2.71 -8.27 6.02
C SER A 63 3.79 -7.81 5.04
N ILE A 64 3.41 -7.06 3.99
CA ILE A 64 4.34 -6.57 2.97
C ILE A 64 5.21 -5.42 3.48
N ALA A 65 4.79 -4.68 4.50
CA ALA A 65 5.68 -3.70 5.15
C ALA A 65 6.93 -4.35 5.78
N PHE A 66 6.82 -5.61 6.23
CA PHE A 66 7.95 -6.37 6.80
C PHE A 66 8.61 -7.33 5.81
N LEU A 67 7.82 -8.03 5.00
CA LEU A 67 8.30 -9.08 4.08
C LEU A 67 8.52 -8.58 2.63
N GLY A 68 8.14 -7.34 2.32
CA GLY A 68 8.18 -6.81 0.96
C GLY A 68 9.60 -6.56 0.44
N GLY A 69 9.87 -7.00 -0.78
CA GLY A 69 11.18 -6.83 -1.44
C GLY A 69 11.37 -5.47 -2.15
N ARG A 70 10.28 -4.71 -2.35
CA ARG A 70 10.31 -3.43 -3.08
C ARG A 70 9.73 -2.29 -2.24
N PRO A 71 10.57 -1.36 -1.75
CA PRO A 71 10.11 -0.18 -1.01
C PRO A 71 9.11 0.65 -1.82
N ALA A 72 8.15 1.26 -1.12
CA ALA A 72 7.05 2.07 -1.66
C ALA A 72 6.05 1.32 -2.57
N MET A 73 6.05 -0.03 -2.56
CA MET A 73 4.99 -0.82 -3.19
C MET A 73 3.88 -1.10 -2.17
N ILE A 74 2.62 -0.95 -2.60
CA ILE A 74 1.44 -1.25 -1.80
C ILE A 74 0.86 -2.59 -2.23
N SER A 75 0.43 -3.38 -1.25
CA SER A 75 -0.28 -4.64 -1.47
C SER A 75 -1.54 -4.67 -0.62
N ALA A 76 -2.68 -4.90 -1.25
CA ALA A 76 -4.01 -4.88 -0.66
C ALA A 76 -4.95 -5.81 -1.42
N ALA A 77 -6.22 -5.90 -1.00
CA ALA A 77 -7.23 -6.63 -1.76
C ALA A 77 -7.47 -5.94 -3.11
N THR A 78 -7.19 -6.62 -4.22
CA THR A 78 -7.38 -6.10 -5.58
C THR A 78 -8.55 -6.79 -6.27
N GLY A 79 -9.13 -6.12 -7.27
CA GLY A 79 -10.20 -6.68 -8.11
C GLY A 79 -9.81 -8.00 -8.79
N ALA A 80 -8.52 -8.21 -9.09
CA ALA A 80 -8.04 -9.45 -9.67
C ALA A 80 -8.31 -10.68 -8.78
N ILE A 81 -8.24 -10.52 -7.46
CA ILE A 81 -8.59 -11.60 -6.50
C ILE A 81 -10.11 -11.67 -6.31
N ALA A 82 -10.78 -10.51 -6.24
CA ALA A 82 -12.22 -10.43 -6.02
C ALA A 82 -13.04 -11.15 -7.10
N LEU A 83 -12.60 -11.13 -8.36
CA LEU A 83 -13.32 -11.77 -9.48
C LEU A 83 -13.17 -13.29 -9.54
N VAL A 84 -12.22 -13.86 -8.80
CA VAL A 84 -11.96 -15.31 -8.80
C VAL A 84 -12.72 -16.01 -7.67
N ILE A 85 -13.22 -15.24 -6.70
CA ILE A 85 -14.07 -15.70 -5.59
C ILE A 85 -15.53 -15.62 -6.03
#